data_AF-A0A183HDV1-F1
#
_entry.id   AF-A0A183HDV1-F1
#
_cell.length_a   1.000
_cell.length_b   1.000
_cell.length_c   1.000
_cell.angle_alpha   90.00
_cell.angle_beta   90.00
_cell.angle_gamma   90.00
#
_symmetry.space_group_name_H-M   'P 1'
#
loop_
_entity.id
_entity.type
_entity.pdbx_description
1 polymer ?
#
loop_
_entity_poly.entity_id
_entity_poly.type
_entity_poly.pdbx_seq_one_letter_code
_entity_poly.pdbx_strand_id
1 'polypeptide(L)'
;YEESSRVEKSIIGGSTISAYNTDKDKIYNFLRYVAPRLGEIHEKKEQFCGFIPIHPDKNCSFLEGAVLSRIMPLISGYILLAPASPAVNAFARKMSEPLQWVSLLQSSIINFNRMASPLQDALFESKLRPASENIIKFLKQMKKSDILNHDFVAFLISALSNMFNTSSHSSSLLMRIRSMTLRLEEVLQCFSFNRFVVVSNEEEMINRALCLMDHKQYMAGIVFLDIDENSVNFPPIVAYKIRYPPHYTDSTWGLGDSFEHQISRDYYLVDLKYLTFGFSFLQEAIDKILIENATGRKYSTGLFVQQEPYKCVKIDKFSILNFLGIFIVLCWMLPSAFLVKNIVYEKEMRLKEMMRIMGLSDSIHWFSWSLHSFMLISISNIFICVLLKVFVLKMFHIQNW
;
A
#
# COMPACT_ATOMS: atom_id res chain seq x y z
N TYR A 1 8.42 -23.03 -40.67
CA TYR A 1 7.12 -22.46 -40.29
C TYR A 1 7.38 -21.19 -39.47
N GLU A 2 7.98 -20.10 -39.96
CA GLU A 2 7.78 -19.39 -41.23
C GLU A 2 6.31 -19.30 -41.62
N GLU A 3 5.62 -18.31 -41.05
CA GLU A 3 4.58 -17.44 -41.66
C GLU A 3 3.74 -16.80 -40.54
N SER A 4 4.16 -15.64 -40.02
CA SER A 4 3.25 -14.60 -39.50
C SER A 4 4.06 -13.35 -39.12
N SER A 5 4.72 -12.74 -40.10
CA SER A 5 5.40 -11.45 -39.93
C SER A 5 5.16 -10.57 -41.14
N ARG A 6 3.88 -10.33 -41.47
CA ARG A 6 3.47 -9.33 -42.44
C ARG A 6 1.98 -8.97 -42.26
N VAL A 7 1.69 -8.14 -41.25
CA VAL A 7 0.43 -7.39 -41.19
C VAL A 7 0.77 -5.92 -40.94
N GLU A 8 0.68 -5.17 -42.03
CA GLU A 8 0.36 -3.74 -42.17
C GLU A 8 0.79 -2.76 -41.07
N LYS A 9 1.92 -2.09 -41.31
CA LYS A 9 2.04 -0.66 -40.97
C LYS A 9 1.14 0.13 -41.93
N SER A 10 -0.14 0.27 -41.60
CA SER A 10 -1.02 1.24 -42.25
C SER A 10 -0.85 2.61 -41.60
N ILE A 11 -0.83 3.63 -42.45
CA ILE A 11 -0.71 5.04 -42.11
C ILE A 11 -1.90 5.42 -41.22
N ILE A 12 -1.66 5.67 -39.94
CA ILE A 12 -2.65 6.25 -39.03
C ILE A 12 -2.88 7.69 -39.49
N GLY A 13 -3.88 7.87 -40.36
CA GLY A 13 -4.24 9.17 -40.90
C GLY A 13 -4.67 10.14 -39.80
N GLY A 14 -4.36 11.43 -39.94
CA GLY A 14 -4.72 12.46 -38.96
C GLY A 14 -6.21 12.52 -38.60
N SER A 15 -7.10 11.92 -39.39
CA SER A 15 -8.53 11.83 -39.05
C SER A 15 -8.83 10.84 -37.92
N THR A 16 -8.09 9.74 -37.76
CA THR A 16 -8.32 8.79 -36.65
C THR A 16 -7.81 9.35 -35.33
N ILE A 17 -6.71 10.11 -35.36
CA ILE A 17 -6.21 10.87 -34.21
C ILE A 17 -7.19 12.00 -33.85
N SER A 18 -7.74 12.71 -34.84
CA SER A 18 -8.77 13.72 -34.63
C SER A 18 -10.05 13.13 -34.04
N ALA A 19 -10.52 11.98 -34.55
CA ALA A 19 -11.70 11.29 -34.04
C ALA A 19 -11.49 10.82 -32.60
N TYR A 20 -10.33 10.22 -32.32
CA TYR A 20 -9.94 9.83 -30.96
C TYR A 20 -9.93 11.03 -29.99
N ASN A 21 -9.36 12.17 -30.41
CA ASN A 21 -9.35 13.38 -29.59
C ASN A 21 -10.76 13.94 -29.38
N THR A 22 -11.62 13.87 -30.39
CA THR A 22 -13.01 14.34 -30.28
C THR A 22 -13.83 13.47 -29.31
N ASP A 23 -13.66 12.14 -29.37
CA ASP A 23 -14.35 11.23 -28.46
C ASP A 23 -13.80 11.28 -27.04
N LYS A 24 -12.48 11.48 -26.91
CA LYS A 24 -11.83 11.79 -25.64
C LYS A 24 -12.45 13.03 -25.00
N ASP A 25 -12.59 14.12 -25.75
CA ASP A 25 -13.17 15.38 -25.23
C ASP A 25 -14.65 15.24 -24.85
N LYS A 26 -15.44 14.45 -25.60
CA LYS A 26 -16.82 14.12 -25.22
C LYS A 26 -16.90 13.36 -23.90
N ILE A 27 -16.01 12.37 -23.71
CA ILE A 27 -15.93 11.60 -22.46
C ILE A 27 -15.53 12.51 -21.29
N TYR A 28 -14.54 13.39 -21.47
CA TYR A 28 -14.15 14.35 -20.43
C TYR A 28 -15.29 15.32 -20.09
N ASN A 29 -16.04 15.80 -21.08
CA ASN A 29 -17.20 16.68 -20.84
C ASN A 29 -18.35 15.94 -20.13
N PHE A 30 -18.59 14.67 -20.46
CA PHE A 30 -19.55 13.85 -19.75
C PHE A 30 -19.12 13.58 -18.29
N LEU A 31 -17.84 13.28 -18.07
CA LEU A 31 -17.29 13.12 -16.72
C LEU A 31 -17.38 14.42 -15.90
N ARG A 32 -17.15 15.58 -16.52
CA ARG A 32 -17.39 16.90 -15.89
C ARG A 32 -18.85 17.14 -15.53
N TYR A 33 -19.79 16.64 -16.32
CA TYR A 33 -21.22 16.78 -16.04
C TYR A 33 -21.69 15.85 -14.91
N VAL A 34 -21.22 14.59 -14.90
CA VAL A 34 -21.60 13.57 -13.90
C VAL A 34 -20.88 13.77 -12.56
N ALA A 35 -19.65 14.30 -12.60
CA ALA A 35 -18.85 14.63 -11.44
C ALA A 35 -18.28 16.06 -11.59
N PRO A 36 -19.05 17.11 -11.25
CA PRO A 36 -18.64 18.51 -11.44
C PRO A 36 -17.32 18.87 -10.75
N ARG A 37 -16.93 18.13 -9.70
CA ARG A 37 -15.66 18.31 -8.97
C ARG A 37 -14.45 17.59 -9.58
N LEU A 38 -14.63 16.73 -10.59
CA LEU A 38 -13.52 16.08 -11.30
C LEU A 38 -12.95 16.96 -12.43
N GLY A 39 -13.61 18.09 -12.73
CA GLY A 39 -13.33 18.94 -13.89
C GLY A 39 -12.21 19.96 -13.70
N GLU A 40 -11.83 20.26 -12.46
CA GLU A 40 -10.66 21.04 -12.10
C GLU A 40 -9.44 20.12 -12.12
N ILE A 41 -9.04 19.67 -13.30
CA ILE A 41 -7.65 19.25 -13.49
C ILE A 41 -6.86 20.54 -13.30
N HIS A 42 -6.35 20.78 -12.09
CA HIS A 42 -5.39 21.85 -11.84
C HIS A 42 -4.30 21.70 -12.89
N GLU A 43 -4.17 22.69 -13.77
CA GLU A 43 -3.08 22.69 -14.73
C GLU A 43 -1.78 22.49 -13.95
N LYS A 44 -0.92 21.57 -14.41
CA LYS A 44 0.38 21.18 -13.83
C LYS A 44 1.39 22.35 -13.61
N LYS A 45 0.92 23.60 -13.65
CA LYS A 45 1.67 24.84 -13.48
C LYS A 45 1.37 25.57 -12.17
N GLU A 46 0.40 25.15 -11.37
CA GLU A 46 0.20 25.78 -10.06
C GLU A 46 1.29 25.31 -9.09
N GLN A 47 2.26 26.19 -8.79
CA GLN A 47 3.24 25.97 -7.72
C GLN A 47 2.60 25.94 -6.33
N PHE A 48 1.31 26.26 -6.21
CA PHE A 48 0.58 26.40 -4.96
C PHE A 48 -0.81 25.78 -5.06
N CYS A 49 -1.20 24.99 -4.07
CA CYS A 49 -2.60 24.61 -3.86
C CYS A 49 -3.25 25.62 -2.91
N GLY A 50 -3.82 26.69 -3.47
CA GLY A 50 -4.30 27.84 -2.69
C GLY A 50 -3.11 28.62 -2.10
N PHE A 51 -2.96 28.62 -0.78
CA PHE A 51 -1.80 29.24 -0.10
C PHE A 51 -0.69 28.23 0.26
N ILE A 52 -0.90 26.94 0.00
CA ILE A 52 0.03 25.87 0.38
C ILE A 52 1.04 25.67 -0.75
N PRO A 53 2.35 25.85 -0.52
CA PRO A 53 3.35 25.62 -1.54
C PRO A 53 3.46 24.12 -1.88
N ILE A 54 3.51 23.81 -3.17
CA ILE A 54 3.86 22.47 -3.66
C ILE A 54 5.38 22.42 -3.78
N HIS A 55 5.97 21.32 -3.31
CA HIS A 55 7.41 21.07 -3.45
C HIS A 55 7.67 20.00 -4.52
N PRO A 56 7.81 20.37 -5.81
CA PRO A 56 7.92 19.39 -6.90
C PRO A 56 9.24 18.60 -6.91
N ASP A 57 10.33 19.14 -6.31
CA ASP A 57 11.70 18.65 -6.54
C ASP A 57 12.43 18.25 -5.26
N LYS A 58 11.85 17.36 -4.45
CA LYS A 58 12.67 16.64 -3.47
C LYS A 58 13.25 15.42 -4.16
N ASN A 59 14.54 15.47 -4.51
CA ASN A 59 15.31 14.34 -5.10
C ASN A 59 15.38 13.16 -4.11
N CYS A 60 14.25 12.46 -3.93
CA CYS A 60 14.14 11.32 -3.04
C CYS A 60 14.42 10.04 -3.83
N SER A 61 15.68 9.84 -4.21
CA SER A 61 16.13 8.64 -4.96
C SER A 61 15.76 7.33 -4.26
N PHE A 62 15.70 7.33 -2.92
CA PHE A 62 15.28 6.17 -2.11
C PHE A 62 13.79 5.80 -2.29
N LEU A 63 12.92 6.73 -2.69
CA LEU A 63 11.46 6.52 -2.79
C LEU A 63 10.94 6.25 -4.21
N GLU A 64 11.82 6.11 -5.20
CA GLU A 64 11.45 5.86 -6.60
C GLU A 64 10.76 4.49 -6.83
N GLY A 65 10.89 3.55 -5.89
CA GLY A 65 10.23 2.25 -5.97
C GLY A 65 8.70 2.34 -5.93
N ALA A 66 8.00 1.52 -6.74
CA ALA A 66 6.54 1.55 -6.84
C ALA A 66 5.81 1.41 -5.49
N VAL A 67 6.34 0.59 -4.57
CA VAL A 67 5.79 0.41 -3.22
C VAL A 67 6.10 1.60 -2.32
N LEU A 68 7.35 2.07 -2.35
CA LEU A 68 7.82 3.19 -1.53
C LEU A 68 7.16 4.52 -1.92
N SER A 69 6.85 4.70 -3.20
CA SER A 69 6.10 5.85 -3.71
C SER A 69 4.69 5.97 -3.11
N ARG A 70 4.10 4.87 -2.62
CA ARG A 70 2.79 4.89 -1.94
C ARG A 70 2.89 5.48 -0.53
N ILE A 71 4.06 5.44 0.09
CA ILE A 71 4.31 5.96 1.44
C ILE A 71 4.73 7.45 1.38
N MET A 72 4.94 8.01 0.18
CA MET A 72 5.35 9.40 -0.01
C MET A 72 4.50 10.44 0.75
N PRO A 73 3.16 10.33 0.80
CA PRO A 73 2.35 11.28 1.58
C PRO A 73 2.61 11.21 3.09
N LEU A 74 3.03 10.06 3.61
CA LEU A 74 3.41 9.90 5.02
C LEU A 74 4.75 10.57 5.35
N ILE A 75 5.60 10.85 4.35
CA ILE A 75 6.94 11.45 4.51
C ILE A 75 6.95 12.94 4.15
N SER A 76 6.09 13.37 3.24
CA SER A 76 6.13 14.75 2.73
C SER A 76 4.77 15.44 2.72
N GLY A 77 3.69 14.71 2.96
CA GLY A 77 2.33 15.22 2.83
C GLY A 77 1.90 16.16 3.94
N TYR A 78 1.03 17.10 3.59
CA TYR A 78 0.41 18.04 4.50
C TYR A 78 -0.75 17.40 5.26
N ILE A 79 -0.92 17.84 6.52
CA ILE A 79 -2.06 17.52 7.37
C ILE A 79 -2.87 18.80 7.53
N LEU A 80 -4.08 18.81 7.00
CA LEU A 80 -4.96 19.98 7.05
C LEU A 80 -5.85 19.91 8.30
N LEU A 81 -6.07 21.04 8.97
CA LEU A 81 -6.99 21.15 10.11
C LEU A 81 -8.07 22.18 9.83
N ALA A 82 -9.31 21.90 10.22
CA ALA A 82 -10.44 22.82 10.14
C ALA A 82 -11.36 22.66 11.37
N PRO A 83 -12.07 23.72 11.81
CA PRO A 83 -12.03 25.10 11.29
C PRO A 83 -10.86 25.93 11.84
N ALA A 84 -10.65 27.10 11.27
CA ALA A 84 -9.62 28.03 11.75
C ALA A 84 -10.04 28.68 13.07
N SER A 85 -9.49 28.20 14.19
CA SER A 85 -9.71 28.78 15.50
C SER A 85 -8.43 28.87 16.33
N PRO A 86 -8.36 29.76 17.34
CA PRO A 86 -7.23 29.81 18.28
C PRO A 86 -6.97 28.46 18.97
N ALA A 87 -8.03 27.73 19.33
CA ALA A 87 -7.93 26.37 19.89
C ALA A 87 -7.24 25.40 18.93
N VAL A 88 -7.69 25.36 17.67
CA VAL A 88 -7.11 24.48 16.62
C VAL A 88 -5.67 24.88 16.28
N ASN A 89 -5.34 26.18 16.31
CA ASN A 89 -3.97 26.65 16.16
C ASN A 89 -3.07 26.22 17.34
N ALA A 90 -3.57 26.25 18.57
CA ALA A 90 -2.86 25.72 19.73
C ALA A 90 -2.65 24.20 19.62
N PHE A 91 -3.67 23.47 19.16
CA PHE A 91 -3.58 22.04 18.87
C PHE A 91 -2.52 21.72 17.80
N ALA A 92 -2.55 22.43 16.67
CA ALA A 92 -1.58 22.26 15.59
C ALA A 92 -0.14 22.51 16.07
N ARG A 93 0.07 23.52 16.92
CA ARG A 93 1.39 23.78 17.54
C ARG A 93 1.84 22.62 18.41
N LYS A 94 0.99 22.09 19.30
CA LYS A 94 1.32 20.91 20.11
C LYS A 94 1.65 19.70 19.23
N MET A 95 0.88 19.47 18.17
CA MET A 95 1.11 18.34 17.27
C MET A 95 2.40 18.48 16.46
N SER A 96 2.86 19.71 16.21
CA SER A 96 4.11 20.00 15.52
C SER A 96 5.37 19.85 16.39
N GLU A 97 5.26 19.90 17.72
CA GLU A 97 6.39 19.84 18.67
C GLU A 97 7.34 18.65 18.45
N PRO A 98 6.88 17.38 18.31
CA PRO A 98 7.80 16.27 18.03
C PRO A 98 8.49 16.40 16.67
N LEU A 99 7.83 16.97 15.66
CA LEU A 99 8.43 17.19 14.33
C LEU A 99 9.46 18.31 14.35
N GLN A 100 9.30 19.31 15.21
CA GLN A 100 10.28 20.38 15.39
C GLN A 100 11.61 19.84 15.91
N TRP A 101 11.60 18.88 16.84
CA TRP A 101 12.83 18.22 17.30
C TRP A 101 13.58 17.52 16.17
N VAL A 102 12.86 16.85 15.26
CA VAL A 102 13.48 16.20 14.10
C VAL A 102 13.98 17.25 13.09
N SER A 103 13.28 18.36 12.92
CA SER A 103 13.74 19.50 12.12
C SER A 103 15.02 20.11 12.69
N LEU A 104 15.12 20.26 14.00
CA LEU A 104 16.34 20.73 14.68
C LEU A 104 17.49 19.76 14.46
N LEU A 105 17.25 18.44 14.57
CA LEU A 105 18.24 17.41 14.28
C LEU A 105 18.72 17.47 12.81
N GLN A 106 17.81 17.66 11.86
CA GLN A 106 18.18 17.87 10.45
C GLN A 106 19.07 19.10 10.29
N SER A 107 18.69 20.25 10.84
CA SER A 107 19.49 21.48 10.76
C SER A 107 20.87 21.33 11.41
N SER A 108 20.95 20.56 12.51
CA SER A 108 22.19 20.25 13.21
C SER A 108 23.11 19.36 12.38
N ILE A 109 22.55 18.37 11.66
CA ILE A 109 23.31 17.53 10.72
C ILE A 109 23.87 18.35 9.56
N ILE A 110 23.07 19.24 8.97
CA ILE A 110 23.51 20.13 7.88
C ILE A 110 24.66 21.04 8.37
N ASN A 111 24.51 21.62 9.56
CA ASN A 111 25.55 22.45 10.16
C ASN A 111 26.82 21.64 10.48
N PHE A 112 26.68 20.43 11.01
CA PHE A 112 27.79 19.52 11.25
C PHE A 112 28.52 19.19 9.94
N ASN A 113 27.80 18.84 8.87
CA ASN A 113 28.40 18.52 7.58
C ASN A 113 29.24 19.68 7.03
N ARG A 114 28.78 20.93 7.22
CA ARG A 114 29.54 22.14 6.86
C ARG A 114 30.77 22.35 7.74
N MET A 115 30.66 22.13 9.05
CA MET A 115 31.75 22.38 10.01
C MET A 115 32.75 21.23 10.17
N ALA A 116 32.44 20.02 9.69
CA ALA A 116 33.24 18.82 9.95
C ALA A 116 34.69 18.92 9.44
N SER A 117 34.93 19.53 8.27
CA SER A 117 36.30 19.69 7.74
C SER A 117 37.11 20.72 8.54
N PRO A 118 36.64 21.97 8.73
CA PRO A 118 37.34 22.95 9.58
C PRO A 118 37.59 22.45 11.01
N LEU A 119 36.63 21.72 11.59
CA LEU A 119 36.77 21.17 12.93
C LEU A 119 37.84 20.06 12.99
N GLN A 120 37.95 19.24 11.95
CA GLN A 120 38.99 18.21 11.84
C GLN A 120 40.38 18.84 11.68
N ASP A 121 40.49 19.93 10.92
CA ASP A 121 41.75 20.67 10.77
C ASP A 121 42.16 21.34 12.09
N ALA A 122 41.22 21.94 12.82
CA ALA A 122 41.47 22.49 14.15
C ALA A 122 41.90 21.41 15.17
N LEU A 123 41.32 20.21 15.08
CA LEU A 123 41.74 19.04 15.89
C LEU A 123 43.17 18.60 15.57
N PHE A 124 43.53 18.62 14.28
CA PHE A 124 44.88 18.27 13.82
C PHE A 124 45.95 19.26 14.29
N GLU A 125 45.63 20.56 14.29
CA GLU A 125 46.50 21.64 14.78
C GLU A 125 46.55 21.76 16.30
N SER A 126 45.62 21.12 17.01
CA SER A 126 45.53 21.21 18.47
C SER A 126 46.67 20.52 19.19
N LYS A 127 46.91 20.93 20.44
CA LYS A 127 47.86 20.28 21.37
C LYS A 127 47.48 18.83 21.72
N LEU A 128 46.26 18.39 21.37
CA LEU A 128 45.78 17.03 21.64
C LEU A 128 46.46 16.00 20.75
N ARG A 129 46.93 16.37 19.55
CA ARG A 129 47.60 15.43 18.66
C ARG A 129 48.93 14.93 19.24
N PRO A 130 49.89 15.78 19.66
CA PRO A 130 51.10 15.30 20.34
C PRO A 130 50.81 14.49 21.62
N ALA A 131 49.78 14.86 22.38
CA ALA A 131 49.34 14.09 23.55
C ALA A 131 48.85 12.69 23.16
N SER A 132 48.09 12.57 22.06
CA SER A 132 47.63 11.29 21.52
C SER A 132 48.79 10.40 21.07
N GLU A 133 49.85 10.97 20.48
CA GLU A 133 51.04 10.23 20.07
C GLU A 133 51.80 9.66 21.28
N ASN A 134 51.87 10.41 22.39
CA ASN A 134 52.44 9.93 23.64
C ASN A 134 51.62 8.79 24.25
N ILE A 135 50.29 8.88 24.20
CA ILE A 135 49.38 7.82 24.65
C ILE A 135 49.54 6.57 23.75
N ILE A 136 49.65 6.74 22.43
CA ILE A 136 49.89 5.62 21.51
C ILE A 136 51.21 4.91 21.82
N LYS A 137 52.28 5.65 22.15
CA LYS A 137 53.57 5.07 22.60
C LYS A 137 53.38 4.24 23.87
N PHE A 138 52.66 4.77 24.86
CA PHE A 138 52.34 4.06 26.10
C PHE A 138 51.52 2.78 25.84
N LEU A 139 50.48 2.87 25.00
CA LEU A 139 49.64 1.72 24.62
C LEU A 139 50.45 0.63 23.88
N LYS A 140 51.41 1.02 23.02
CA LYS A 140 52.32 0.06 22.36
C LYS A 140 53.25 -0.64 23.36
N GLN A 141 53.65 0.04 24.42
CA GLN A 141 54.48 -0.55 25.48
C GLN A 141 53.66 -1.51 26.35
N MET A 142 52.42 -1.15 26.67
CA MET A 142 51.49 -2.04 27.40
C MET A 142 51.05 -3.26 26.59
N LYS A 143 50.99 -3.14 25.24
CA LYS A 143 50.75 -4.29 24.36
C LYS A 143 51.85 -5.36 24.51
N LYS A 144 53.08 -4.98 24.87
CA LYS A 144 54.18 -5.95 25.05
C LYS A 144 54.15 -6.65 26.41
N SER A 145 53.41 -6.13 27.39
CA SER A 145 53.39 -6.65 28.75
C SER A 145 52.22 -7.60 29.04
N ASP A 146 51.38 -7.96 28.06
CA ASP A 146 50.23 -8.87 28.19
C ASP A 146 49.18 -8.51 29.26
N ILE A 147 49.21 -7.29 29.82
CA ILE A 147 48.30 -6.83 30.88
C ILE A 147 46.87 -6.55 30.37
N LEU A 148 46.72 -6.19 29.09
CA LEU A 148 45.44 -5.84 28.47
C LEU A 148 45.17 -6.67 27.22
N ASN A 149 43.89 -6.85 26.90
CA ASN A 149 43.46 -7.60 25.72
C ASN A 149 44.03 -6.97 24.43
N HIS A 150 44.76 -7.76 23.64
CA HIS A 150 45.52 -7.29 22.47
C HIS A 150 44.65 -6.58 21.43
N ASP A 151 43.42 -7.06 21.22
CA ASP A 151 42.47 -6.50 20.26
C ASP A 151 41.95 -5.13 20.68
N PHE A 152 41.69 -4.95 21.98
CA PHE A 152 41.23 -3.67 22.53
C PHE A 152 42.32 -2.61 22.42
N VAL A 153 43.57 -2.97 22.73
CA VAL A 153 44.72 -2.07 22.58
C VAL A 153 44.97 -1.71 21.11
N ALA A 154 44.83 -2.67 20.19
CA ALA A 154 44.92 -2.42 18.74
C ALA A 154 43.83 -1.47 18.24
N PHE A 155 42.59 -1.64 18.72
CA PHE A 155 41.48 -0.73 18.43
C PHE A 155 41.78 0.70 18.93
N LEU A 156 42.22 0.87 20.17
CA LEU A 156 42.54 2.19 20.72
C LEU A 156 43.65 2.90 19.95
N ILE A 157 44.71 2.16 19.56
CA ILE A 157 45.80 2.72 18.75
C ILE A 157 45.25 3.21 17.39
N SER A 158 44.42 2.40 16.73
CA SER A 158 43.79 2.76 15.45
C SER A 158 42.82 3.93 15.58
N ALA A 159 42.03 3.96 16.66
CA ALA A 159 41.08 5.03 16.94
C ALA A 159 41.80 6.37 17.18
N LEU A 160 42.84 6.39 18.03
CA LEU A 160 43.63 7.60 18.30
C LEU A 160 44.38 8.08 17.06
N SER A 161 44.96 7.17 16.26
CA SER A 161 45.64 7.57 15.02
C SER A 161 44.69 8.14 13.98
N ASN A 162 43.47 7.60 13.88
CA ASN A 162 42.47 8.09 12.94
C ASN A 162 41.76 9.37 13.44
N MET A 163 41.60 9.55 14.76
CA MET A 163 40.91 10.70 15.35
C MET A 163 41.62 12.03 15.06
N PHE A 164 42.95 12.06 15.10
CA PHE A 164 43.77 13.27 14.90
C PHE A 164 44.44 13.34 13.53
N ASN A 165 43.97 12.58 12.55
CA ASN A 165 44.48 12.67 11.19
C ASN A 165 43.93 13.93 10.46
N THR A 166 44.57 14.37 9.39
CA THR A 166 44.12 15.55 8.62
C THR A 166 42.78 15.30 7.91
N SER A 167 42.04 16.37 7.59
CA SER A 167 40.77 16.33 6.87
C SER A 167 40.85 15.70 5.47
N SER A 168 42.04 15.68 4.85
CA SER A 168 42.24 15.06 3.53
C SER A 168 42.11 13.53 3.55
N HIS A 169 42.30 12.90 4.72
CA HIS A 169 42.09 11.46 4.87
C HIS A 169 40.64 11.15 5.22
N SER A 170 39.98 10.37 4.36
CA SER A 170 38.60 9.87 4.58
C SER A 170 38.45 8.98 5.83
N SER A 171 39.55 8.44 6.35
CA SER A 171 39.57 7.64 7.58
C SER A 171 39.52 8.48 8.85
N SER A 172 39.71 9.81 8.77
CA SER A 172 39.63 10.69 9.92
C SER A 172 38.25 10.65 10.57
N LEU A 173 38.18 10.83 11.89
CA LEU A 173 36.95 10.61 12.65
C LEU A 173 35.79 11.46 12.12
N LEU A 174 35.98 12.78 12.00
CA LEU A 174 34.90 13.66 11.58
C LEU A 174 34.55 13.50 10.10
N MET A 175 35.51 13.14 9.23
CA MET A 175 35.22 12.87 7.82
C MET A 175 34.47 11.55 7.63
N ARG A 176 34.77 10.54 8.45
CA ARG A 176 34.00 9.29 8.49
C ARG A 176 32.58 9.53 8.96
N ILE A 177 32.39 10.34 10.02
CA ILE A 177 31.06 10.74 10.47
C ILE A 177 30.34 11.55 9.38
N ARG A 178 31.03 12.53 8.77
CA ARG A 178 30.51 13.35 7.67
C ARG A 178 30.00 12.49 6.51
N SER A 179 30.73 11.45 6.12
CA SER A 179 30.30 10.54 5.05
C SER A 179 28.96 9.86 5.38
N MET A 180 28.76 9.45 6.64
CA MET A 180 27.50 8.87 7.10
C MET A 180 26.38 9.91 7.18
N THR A 181 26.69 11.09 7.72
CA THR A 181 25.70 12.17 7.91
C THR A 181 25.32 12.87 6.61
N LEU A 182 26.14 12.83 5.56
CA LEU A 182 25.76 13.28 4.20
C LEU A 182 24.67 12.40 3.60
N ARG A 183 24.78 11.08 3.73
CA ARG A 183 23.70 10.15 3.31
C ARG A 183 22.42 10.37 4.11
N LEU A 184 22.57 10.62 5.41
CA LEU A 184 21.43 10.93 6.27
C LEU A 184 20.79 12.29 5.90
N GLU A 185 21.60 13.27 5.50
CA GLU A 185 21.11 14.56 5.02
C GLU A 185 20.25 14.39 3.75
N GLU A 186 20.72 13.63 2.75
CA GLU A 186 19.96 13.33 1.53
C GLU A 186 18.57 12.72 1.85
N VAL A 187 18.52 11.78 2.80
CA VAL A 187 17.26 11.18 3.25
C VAL A 187 16.38 12.20 3.96
N LEU A 188 16.93 12.97 4.92
CA LEU A 188 16.17 13.93 5.71
C LEU A 188 15.64 15.11 4.88
N GLN A 189 16.33 15.53 3.82
CA GLN A 189 15.84 16.57 2.90
C GLN A 189 14.49 16.19 2.26
N CYS A 190 14.24 14.89 2.08
CA CYS A 190 12.96 14.39 1.58
C CYS A 190 11.79 14.68 2.53
N PHE A 191 12.02 14.64 3.85
CA PHE A 191 10.99 14.84 4.85
C PHE A 191 10.59 16.33 4.91
N SER A 192 9.30 16.62 4.89
CA SER A 192 8.80 17.91 5.36
C SER A 192 8.56 17.81 6.86
N PHE A 193 8.87 18.84 7.65
CA PHE A 193 8.56 18.83 9.10
C PHE A 193 7.42 19.83 9.43
N ASN A 194 7.30 20.89 8.65
CA ASN A 194 6.18 21.83 8.71
C ASN A 194 5.02 21.33 7.85
N ARG A 195 4.21 20.41 8.40
CA ARG A 195 3.11 19.75 7.67
C ARG A 195 1.72 20.18 8.09
N PHE A 196 1.56 20.74 9.29
CA PHE A 196 0.25 21.13 9.82
C PHE A 196 -0.16 22.48 9.25
N VAL A 197 -1.31 22.50 8.58
CA VAL A 197 -1.87 23.71 7.98
C VAL A 197 -3.32 23.87 8.43
N VAL A 198 -3.63 25.00 9.05
CA VAL A 198 -5.00 25.33 9.48
C VAL A 198 -5.73 26.03 8.34
N VAL A 199 -6.95 25.60 8.08
CA VAL A 199 -7.84 26.05 7.00
C VAL A 199 -9.14 26.55 7.62
N SER A 200 -9.79 27.55 7.00
CA SER A 200 -11.03 28.15 7.52
C SER A 200 -12.16 27.15 7.62
N ASN A 201 -12.53 26.50 6.50
CA ASN A 201 -13.73 25.65 6.42
C ASN A 201 -13.43 24.23 5.92
N GLU A 202 -14.35 23.31 6.20
CA GLU A 202 -14.27 21.92 5.72
C GLU A 202 -14.31 21.84 4.19
N GLU A 203 -15.11 22.68 3.52
CA GLU A 203 -15.20 22.71 2.05
C GLU A 203 -13.89 23.13 1.40
N GLU A 204 -13.26 24.17 1.95
CA GLU A 204 -11.98 24.67 1.50
C GLU A 204 -10.86 23.65 1.74
N MET A 205 -10.93 22.93 2.85
CA MET A 205 -10.02 21.82 3.14
C MET A 205 -10.16 20.72 2.09
N ILE A 206 -11.39 20.37 1.66
CA ILE A 206 -11.62 19.36 0.63
C ILE A 206 -11.04 19.81 -0.72
N ASN A 207 -11.28 21.05 -1.13
CA ASN A 207 -10.77 21.57 -2.40
C ASN A 207 -9.24 21.55 -2.44
N ARG A 208 -8.58 21.98 -1.34
CA ARG A 208 -7.13 21.90 -1.21
C ARG A 208 -6.60 20.47 -1.15
N ALA A 209 -7.31 19.59 -0.45
CA ALA A 209 -6.94 18.18 -0.37
C ALA A 209 -6.94 17.52 -1.75
N LEU A 210 -7.92 17.84 -2.61
CA LEU A 210 -7.98 17.34 -3.99
C LEU A 210 -6.74 17.77 -4.80
N CYS A 211 -6.40 19.06 -4.79
CA CYS A 211 -5.20 19.58 -5.45
C CYS A 211 -3.89 18.94 -4.92
N LEU A 212 -3.78 18.75 -3.60
CA LEU A 212 -2.59 18.15 -2.98
C LEU A 212 -2.50 16.64 -3.23
N MET A 213 -3.63 15.94 -3.42
CA MET A 213 -3.66 14.52 -3.76
C MET A 213 -3.09 14.27 -5.16
N ASP A 214 -3.36 15.14 -6.13
CA ASP A 214 -2.79 15.05 -7.48
C ASP A 214 -1.25 15.10 -7.46
N HIS A 215 -0.69 15.85 -6.51
CA HIS A 215 0.75 15.99 -6.28
C HIS A 215 1.32 14.98 -5.28
N LYS A 216 0.52 14.03 -4.76
CA LYS A 216 0.90 13.07 -3.70
C LYS A 216 1.44 13.72 -2.42
N GLN A 217 0.99 14.94 -2.13
CA GLN A 217 1.41 15.76 -0.98
C GLN A 217 0.27 15.96 0.03
N TYR A 218 -0.79 15.17 -0.03
CA TYR A 218 -1.87 15.17 0.96
C TYR A 218 -1.80 13.92 1.83
N MET A 219 -1.64 14.09 3.14
CA MET A 219 -1.64 12.98 4.10
C MET A 219 -3.04 12.76 4.68
N ALA A 220 -3.59 13.78 5.35
CA ALA A 220 -4.87 13.69 6.05
C ALA A 220 -5.50 15.06 6.28
N GLY A 221 -6.81 15.08 6.51
CA GLY A 221 -7.57 16.23 6.97
C GLY A 221 -8.21 15.92 8.31
N ILE A 222 -8.20 16.86 9.25
CA ILE A 222 -8.82 16.74 10.57
C ILE A 222 -9.89 17.83 10.67
N VAL A 223 -11.14 17.44 10.87
CA VAL A 223 -12.27 18.36 11.00
C VAL A 223 -12.85 18.23 12.40
N PHE A 224 -12.87 19.31 13.15
CA PHE A 224 -13.56 19.40 14.43
C PHE A 224 -14.99 19.94 14.21
N LEU A 225 -15.99 19.29 14.80
CA LEU A 225 -17.40 19.59 14.52
C LEU A 225 -18.00 20.64 15.45
N ASP A 226 -17.69 20.54 16.75
CA ASP A 226 -18.32 21.36 17.79
C ASP A 226 -17.42 22.55 18.19
N ILE A 227 -16.79 23.19 17.20
CA ILE A 227 -15.80 24.25 17.41
C ILE A 227 -16.11 25.45 16.52
N ASP A 228 -16.38 26.59 17.15
CA ASP A 228 -16.53 27.87 16.46
C ASP A 228 -15.17 28.52 16.16
N GLU A 229 -15.11 29.40 15.15
CA GLU A 229 -13.89 30.12 14.74
C GLU A 229 -13.25 30.93 15.89
N ASN A 230 -14.06 31.44 16.82
CA ASN A 230 -13.60 32.26 17.95
C ASN A 230 -13.25 31.47 19.21
N SER A 231 -13.39 30.15 19.20
CA SER A 231 -13.16 29.32 20.37
C SER A 231 -11.67 29.28 20.77
N VAL A 232 -11.41 29.57 22.04
CA VAL A 232 -10.04 29.57 22.60
C VAL A 232 -9.65 28.20 23.15
N ASN A 233 -10.61 27.46 23.70
CA ASN A 233 -10.41 26.15 24.33
C ASN A 233 -11.35 25.12 23.70
N PHE A 234 -10.92 23.85 23.68
CA PHE A 234 -11.78 22.74 23.30
C PHE A 234 -12.85 22.46 24.38
N PRO A 235 -14.07 22.08 23.98
CA PRO A 235 -15.08 21.57 24.90
C PRO A 235 -14.63 20.25 25.55
N PRO A 236 -15.23 19.83 26.68
CA PRO A 236 -14.85 18.59 27.37
C PRO A 236 -15.14 17.32 26.54
N ILE A 237 -16.14 17.37 25.67
CA ILE A 237 -16.45 16.31 24.71
C ILE A 237 -16.20 16.88 23.33
N VAL A 238 -15.30 16.26 22.56
CA VAL A 238 -14.90 16.74 21.23
C VAL A 238 -15.23 15.66 20.21
N ALA A 239 -16.10 15.98 19.25
CA ALA A 239 -16.28 15.16 18.07
C ALA A 239 -15.38 15.66 16.93
N TYR A 240 -14.60 14.76 16.35
CA TYR A 240 -13.73 15.05 15.20
C TYR A 240 -13.87 13.98 14.11
N LYS A 241 -13.56 14.38 12.87
CA LYS A 241 -13.55 13.51 11.69
C LYS A 241 -12.14 13.51 11.10
N ILE A 242 -11.60 12.33 10.81
CA ILE A 242 -10.36 12.17 10.04
C ILE A 242 -10.74 11.88 8.58
N ARG A 243 -10.41 12.80 7.67
CA ARG A 243 -10.56 12.64 6.23
C ARG A 243 -9.25 12.15 5.62
N TYR A 244 -9.16 10.85 5.42
CA TYR A 244 -8.00 10.20 4.81
C TYR A 244 -8.21 9.95 3.31
N PRO A 245 -7.14 9.85 2.49
CA PRO A 245 -7.30 9.45 1.10
C PRO A 245 -7.89 8.03 0.97
N PRO A 246 -8.83 7.80 0.04
CA PRO A 246 -9.52 6.51 -0.09
C PRO A 246 -8.60 5.33 -0.42
N HIS A 247 -7.44 5.56 -1.03
CA HIS A 247 -6.52 4.48 -1.43
C HIS A 247 -5.64 3.98 -0.27
N TYR A 248 -5.55 4.75 0.81
CA TYR A 248 -4.70 4.45 1.96
C TYR A 248 -5.49 3.98 3.19
N THR A 249 -6.81 3.88 3.08
CA THR A 249 -7.71 3.35 4.11
C THR A 249 -8.63 2.31 3.48
N ASP A 250 -9.21 1.43 4.31
CA ASP A 250 -10.24 0.52 3.82
C ASP A 250 -11.56 1.24 3.61
N SER A 251 -12.35 0.76 2.66
CA SER A 251 -13.67 1.31 2.39
C SER A 251 -14.58 1.12 3.59
N THR A 252 -15.28 2.17 3.99
CA THR A 252 -16.29 2.13 5.07
C THR A 252 -17.64 1.57 4.63
N TRP A 253 -17.75 1.07 3.40
CA TRP A 253 -18.97 0.48 2.85
C TRP A 253 -19.35 -0.83 3.56
N GLY A 254 -18.37 -1.63 3.95
CA GLY A 254 -18.56 -2.88 4.67
C GLY A 254 -17.83 -2.86 6.00
N LEU A 255 -18.48 -3.33 7.07
CA LEU A 255 -17.88 -3.42 8.41
C LEU A 255 -17.03 -4.69 8.61
N GLY A 256 -17.17 -5.68 7.73
CA GLY A 256 -16.44 -6.94 7.83
C GLY A 256 -16.53 -7.75 6.55
N ASP A 257 -15.70 -8.78 6.48
CA ASP A 257 -15.73 -9.75 5.39
C ASP A 257 -16.94 -10.68 5.48
N SER A 258 -17.23 -11.36 4.37
CA SER A 258 -18.18 -12.48 4.36
C SER A 258 -17.74 -13.56 5.35
N PHE A 259 -18.71 -14.21 6.00
CA PHE A 259 -18.47 -15.35 6.90
C PHE A 259 -17.73 -16.52 6.22
N GLU A 260 -17.79 -16.61 4.89
CA GLU A 260 -17.06 -17.62 4.11
C GLU A 260 -15.56 -17.32 3.97
N HIS A 261 -15.12 -16.09 4.30
CA HIS A 261 -13.73 -15.71 4.25
C HIS A 261 -12.97 -16.28 5.46
N GLN A 262 -12.44 -17.50 5.31
CA GLN A 262 -11.68 -18.18 6.36
C GLN A 262 -10.16 -17.91 6.31
N ILE A 263 -9.72 -16.86 5.61
CA ILE A 263 -8.32 -16.53 5.43
C ILE A 263 -7.93 -15.41 6.41
N SER A 264 -6.72 -15.48 6.96
CA SER A 264 -6.16 -14.42 7.79
C SER A 264 -5.87 -13.16 6.95
N ARG A 265 -6.21 -12.00 7.50
CA ARG A 265 -5.79 -10.69 6.99
C ARG A 265 -4.39 -10.32 7.48
N ASP A 266 -3.37 -10.81 6.78
CA ASP A 266 -1.96 -10.64 7.13
C ASP A 266 -1.15 -9.82 6.10
N TYR A 267 -1.76 -9.40 4.98
CA TYR A 267 -1.06 -8.59 3.99
C TYR A 267 -0.95 -7.12 4.43
N TYR A 268 0.24 -6.71 4.87
CA TYR A 268 0.51 -5.38 5.40
C TYR A 268 0.02 -4.21 4.52
N LEU A 269 0.24 -4.24 3.19
CA LEU A 269 -0.17 -3.14 2.29
C LEU A 269 -1.65 -3.12 1.94
N VAL A 270 -2.34 -4.25 2.07
CA VAL A 270 -3.69 -4.43 1.52
C VAL A 270 -4.73 -4.53 2.63
N ASP A 271 -4.44 -5.33 3.65
CA ASP A 271 -5.40 -5.65 4.73
C ASP A 271 -5.18 -4.79 5.97
N LEU A 272 -3.94 -4.31 6.18
CA LEU A 272 -3.55 -3.53 7.37
C LEU A 272 -3.36 -2.04 7.04
N LYS A 273 -4.16 -1.50 6.11
CA LYS A 273 -3.99 -0.13 5.60
C LYS A 273 -3.99 0.93 6.70
N TYR A 274 -4.86 0.78 7.69
CA TYR A 274 -4.96 1.70 8.84
C TYR A 274 -3.65 1.83 9.64
N LEU A 275 -2.92 0.72 9.82
CA LEU A 275 -1.61 0.72 10.47
C LEU A 275 -0.51 1.16 9.49
N THR A 276 -0.47 0.55 8.31
CA THR A 276 0.61 0.73 7.34
C THR A 276 0.71 2.16 6.80
N PHE A 277 -0.43 2.80 6.55
CA PHE A 277 -0.48 4.20 6.11
C PHE A 277 -0.67 5.18 7.26
N GLY A 278 -0.66 4.71 8.52
CA GLY A 278 -0.57 5.56 9.70
C GLY A 278 -1.82 6.35 10.10
N PHE A 279 -3.00 5.91 9.68
CA PHE A 279 -4.27 6.45 10.18
C PHE A 279 -4.39 6.25 11.69
N SER A 280 -4.08 5.05 12.20
CA SER A 280 -4.17 4.73 13.63
C SER A 280 -3.19 5.56 14.46
N PHE A 281 -1.97 5.80 13.96
CA PHE A 281 -0.98 6.64 14.62
C PHE A 281 -1.43 8.10 14.67
N LEU A 282 -2.06 8.59 13.60
CA LEU A 282 -2.65 9.93 13.59
C LEU A 282 -3.78 10.03 14.62
N GLN A 283 -4.65 9.02 14.69
CA GLN A 283 -5.73 8.96 15.66
C GLN A 283 -5.21 8.97 17.11
N GLU A 284 -4.23 8.12 17.44
CA GLU A 284 -3.60 8.11 18.77
C GLU A 284 -2.98 9.47 19.12
N ALA A 285 -2.30 10.11 18.17
CA ALA A 285 -1.69 11.42 18.37
C ALA A 285 -2.73 12.51 18.65
N ILE A 286 -3.86 12.51 17.92
CA ILE A 286 -4.98 13.43 18.16
C ILE A 286 -5.56 13.19 19.55
N ASP A 287 -5.91 11.95 19.88
CA ASP A 287 -6.54 11.57 21.14
C ASP A 287 -5.66 11.95 22.33
N LYS A 288 -4.35 11.69 22.25
CA LYS A 288 -3.39 12.04 23.30
C LYS A 288 -3.38 13.55 23.60
N ILE A 289 -3.41 14.39 22.57
CA ILE A 289 -3.41 15.85 22.73
C ILE A 289 -4.76 16.34 23.28
N LEU A 290 -5.88 15.79 22.80
CA LEU A 290 -7.21 16.15 23.28
C LEU A 290 -7.41 15.75 24.75
N ILE A 291 -6.97 14.55 25.15
CA ILE A 291 -7.01 14.07 26.53
C ILE A 291 -6.12 14.95 27.42
N GLU A 292 -4.91 15.30 26.99
CA GLU A 292 -4.04 16.23 27.73
C GLU A 292 -4.71 17.60 27.89
N ASN A 293 -5.39 18.10 26.85
CA ASN A 293 -6.09 19.37 26.91
C ASN A 293 -7.30 19.35 27.86
N ALA A 294 -8.06 18.25 27.89
CA ALA A 294 -9.22 18.10 28.76
C ALA A 294 -8.84 17.89 30.24
N THR A 295 -7.75 17.17 30.51
CA THR A 295 -7.33 16.79 31.87
C THR A 295 -6.25 17.70 32.48
N GLY A 296 -5.53 18.45 31.64
CA GLY A 296 -4.37 19.24 32.03
C GLY A 296 -3.14 18.41 32.42
N ARG A 297 -3.14 17.09 32.21
CA ARG A 297 -2.05 16.17 32.59
C ARG A 297 -1.45 15.51 31.36
N LYS A 298 -0.11 15.49 31.29
CA LYS A 298 0.63 14.76 30.26
C LYS A 298 0.58 13.26 30.52
N TYR A 299 0.06 12.49 29.57
CA TYR A 299 0.04 11.03 29.64
C TYR A 299 1.28 10.43 28.95
N SER A 300 2.03 9.60 29.67
CA SER A 300 3.24 8.94 29.16
C SER A 300 3.01 7.52 28.62
N THR A 301 1.81 6.97 28.79
CA THR A 301 1.48 5.60 28.35
C THR A 301 1.49 5.53 26.82
N GLY A 302 2.14 4.51 26.27
CA GLY A 302 2.11 4.20 24.84
C GLY A 302 1.06 3.15 24.51
N LEU A 303 0.41 3.25 23.36
CA LEU A 303 -0.48 2.22 22.85
C LEU A 303 0.32 1.20 22.03
N PHE A 304 0.04 -0.08 22.21
CA PHE A 304 0.58 -1.15 21.37
C PHE A 304 -0.58 -1.91 20.73
N VAL A 305 -0.49 -2.13 19.42
CA VAL A 305 -1.49 -2.89 18.67
C VAL A 305 -0.90 -4.23 18.29
N GLN A 306 -1.57 -5.31 18.69
CA GLN A 306 -1.18 -6.69 18.38
C GLN A 306 -2.36 -7.40 17.70
N GLN A 307 -2.11 -8.00 16.54
CA GLN A 307 -3.11 -8.86 15.90
C GLN A 307 -3.27 -10.15 16.70
N GLU A 308 -4.52 -10.62 16.82
CA GLU A 308 -4.83 -11.92 17.38
C GLU A 308 -4.29 -13.03 16.45
N PRO A 309 -3.63 -14.06 16.98
CA PRO A 309 -3.12 -15.15 16.16
C PRO A 309 -4.27 -15.93 15.48
N TYR A 310 -4.14 -16.16 14.18
CA TYR A 310 -5.11 -16.91 13.39
C TYR A 310 -4.72 -18.39 13.25
N LYS A 311 -5.70 -19.29 13.12
CA LYS A 311 -5.46 -20.73 12.96
C LYS A 311 -4.81 -21.02 11.60
N CYS A 312 -3.90 -21.99 11.54
CA CYS A 312 -3.28 -22.40 10.28
C CYS A 312 -4.32 -23.09 9.37
N VAL A 313 -4.75 -22.41 8.30
CA VAL A 313 -5.66 -22.96 7.29
C VAL A 313 -4.87 -23.28 6.02
N LYS A 314 -5.12 -24.46 5.43
CA LYS A 314 -4.59 -24.79 4.09
C LYS A 314 -5.41 -24.07 3.03
N ILE A 315 -4.79 -23.16 2.31
CA ILE A 315 -5.45 -22.37 1.27
C ILE A 315 -5.44 -23.16 -0.04
N ASP A 316 -6.59 -23.72 -0.42
CA ASP A 316 -6.78 -24.19 -1.79
C ASP A 316 -7.18 -23.02 -2.67
N LYS A 317 -6.23 -22.51 -3.48
CA LYS A 317 -6.46 -21.36 -4.37
C LYS A 317 -7.44 -21.69 -5.49
N PHE A 318 -7.65 -22.97 -5.79
CA PHE A 318 -8.51 -23.41 -6.88
C PHE A 318 -9.68 -24.21 -6.31
N SER A 319 -10.77 -23.52 -5.95
CA SER A 319 -12.02 -24.19 -5.53
C SER A 319 -12.68 -24.89 -6.72
N ILE A 320 -12.19 -26.09 -7.06
CA ILE A 320 -12.71 -26.95 -8.13
C ILE A 320 -14.21 -27.20 -7.94
N LEU A 321 -14.64 -27.30 -6.68
CA LEU A 321 -16.01 -27.61 -6.29
C LEU A 321 -17.02 -26.58 -6.82
N ASN A 322 -16.65 -25.29 -6.89
CA ASN A 322 -17.56 -24.24 -7.36
C ASN A 322 -17.83 -24.35 -8.88
N PHE A 323 -16.87 -24.85 -9.65
CA PHE A 323 -17.00 -24.99 -11.11
C PHE A 323 -17.50 -26.37 -11.54
N LEU A 324 -17.34 -27.39 -10.69
CA LEU A 324 -17.70 -28.78 -11.00
C LEU A 324 -19.15 -28.93 -11.44
N GLY A 325 -20.09 -28.22 -10.80
CA GLY A 325 -21.51 -28.28 -11.15
C GLY A 325 -21.79 -27.82 -12.58
N ILE A 326 -21.11 -26.77 -13.05
CA ILE A 326 -21.27 -26.25 -14.41
C ILE A 326 -20.79 -27.29 -15.44
N PHE A 327 -19.66 -27.95 -15.18
CA PHE A 327 -19.15 -28.99 -16.06
C PHE A 327 -20.07 -30.21 -16.13
N ILE A 328 -20.66 -30.63 -15.01
CA ILE A 328 -21.61 -31.75 -14.98
C ILE A 328 -22.84 -31.43 -15.85
N VAL A 329 -23.39 -30.22 -15.73
CA VAL A 329 -24.54 -29.79 -16.55
C VAL A 329 -24.17 -29.79 -18.03
N LEU A 330 -23.01 -29.24 -18.41
CA LEU A 330 -22.54 -29.22 -19.80
C LEU A 330 -22.37 -30.63 -20.38
N CYS A 331 -21.86 -31.58 -19.59
CA CYS A 331 -21.71 -32.98 -20.02
C CYS A 331 -23.06 -33.66 -20.34
N TRP A 332 -24.15 -33.28 -19.66
CA TRP A 332 -25.48 -33.88 -19.86
C TRP A 332 -26.37 -33.14 -20.87
N MET A 333 -25.97 -31.94 -21.31
CA MET A 333 -26.68 -31.20 -22.37
C MET A 333 -26.79 -32.00 -23.67
N LEU A 334 -25.69 -32.63 -24.12
CA LEU A 334 -25.70 -33.38 -25.38
C LEU A 334 -26.52 -34.69 -25.31
N PRO A 335 -26.34 -35.57 -24.28
CA PRO A 335 -27.17 -36.76 -24.13
C PRO A 335 -28.67 -36.47 -24.06
N SER A 336 -29.08 -35.41 -23.35
CA SER A 336 -30.49 -35.02 -23.26
C SER A 336 -31.05 -34.53 -24.60
N ALA A 337 -30.28 -33.75 -25.37
CA ALA A 337 -30.67 -33.31 -26.72
C ALA A 337 -30.84 -34.50 -27.67
N PHE A 338 -29.93 -35.48 -27.64
CA PHE A 338 -30.04 -36.69 -28.47
C PHE A 338 -31.24 -37.56 -28.08
N LEU A 339 -31.54 -37.68 -26.79
CA LEU A 339 -32.72 -38.41 -26.31
C LEU A 339 -34.02 -37.79 -26.87
N VAL A 340 -34.16 -36.47 -26.75
CA VAL A 340 -35.33 -35.75 -27.28
C VAL A 340 -35.42 -35.91 -28.79
N LYS A 341 -34.30 -35.78 -29.51
CA LYS A 341 -34.26 -36.01 -30.97
C LYS A 341 -34.80 -37.39 -31.35
N ASN A 342 -34.37 -38.44 -30.66
CA ASN A 342 -34.79 -39.81 -30.97
C ASN A 342 -36.28 -40.05 -30.70
N ILE A 343 -36.81 -39.51 -29.60
CA ILE A 343 -38.25 -39.59 -29.28
C ILE A 343 -39.08 -38.83 -30.32
N VAL A 344 -38.63 -37.64 -30.75
CA VAL A 344 -39.33 -36.85 -31.78
C VAL A 344 -39.27 -37.56 -33.13
N TYR A 345 -38.13 -38.12 -33.50
CA TYR A 345 -37.95 -38.88 -34.74
C TYR A 345 -38.90 -40.09 -34.82
N GLU A 346 -39.06 -40.84 -33.72
CA GLU A 346 -40.01 -41.94 -33.66
C GLU A 346 -41.47 -41.48 -33.82
N LYS A 347 -41.81 -40.32 -33.22
CA LYS A 347 -43.14 -39.70 -33.36
C LYS A 347 -43.40 -39.23 -34.79
N GLU A 348 -42.41 -38.65 -35.47
CA GLU A 348 -42.51 -38.19 -36.86
C GLU A 348 -42.82 -39.36 -37.81
N MET A 349 -42.15 -40.49 -37.61
CA MET A 349 -42.38 -41.73 -38.35
C MET A 349 -43.69 -42.43 -37.97
N ARG A 350 -44.47 -41.87 -37.04
CA ARG A 350 -45.75 -42.41 -36.52
C ARG A 350 -45.64 -43.84 -35.95
N LEU A 351 -44.43 -44.27 -35.58
CA LEU A 351 -44.19 -45.62 -35.04
C LEU A 351 -44.89 -45.83 -33.70
N LYS A 352 -44.99 -44.78 -32.89
CA LYS A 352 -45.77 -44.79 -31.65
C LYS A 352 -47.24 -45.15 -31.90
N GLU A 353 -47.86 -44.54 -32.91
CA GLU A 353 -49.28 -44.76 -33.23
C GLU A 353 -49.52 -46.17 -33.78
N MET A 354 -48.58 -46.69 -34.58
CA MET A 354 -48.62 -48.08 -35.04
C MET A 354 -48.55 -49.08 -33.89
N MET A 355 -47.70 -48.85 -32.89
CA MET A 355 -47.66 -49.69 -31.68
C MET A 355 -48.93 -49.62 -30.84
N ARG A 356 -49.60 -48.45 -30.81
CA ARG A 356 -50.90 -48.29 -30.14
C ARG A 356 -52.00 -49.10 -30.84
N ILE A 357 -52.00 -49.11 -32.19
CA ILE A 357 -52.94 -49.93 -32.99
C ILE A 357 -52.69 -51.43 -32.77
N MET A 358 -51.44 -51.85 -32.53
CA MET A 358 -51.10 -53.23 -32.16
C MET A 358 -51.51 -53.62 -30.73
N GLY A 359 -52.14 -52.71 -29.96
CA GLY A 359 -52.65 -52.98 -28.62
C GLY A 359 -51.68 -52.71 -27.48
N LEU A 360 -50.54 -52.05 -27.73
CA LEU A 360 -49.59 -51.68 -26.69
C LEU A 360 -50.06 -50.44 -25.92
N SER A 361 -49.98 -50.46 -24.60
CA SER A 361 -50.31 -49.30 -23.77
C SER A 361 -49.22 -48.22 -23.81
N ASP A 362 -49.63 -46.95 -23.75
CA ASP A 362 -48.71 -45.80 -23.72
C ASP A 362 -47.72 -45.86 -22.54
N SER A 363 -48.14 -46.42 -21.40
CA SER A 363 -47.31 -46.56 -20.21
C SER A 363 -46.09 -47.46 -20.44
N ILE A 364 -46.26 -48.57 -21.18
CA ILE A 364 -45.18 -49.50 -21.50
C ILE A 364 -44.17 -48.85 -22.44
N HIS A 365 -44.65 -48.04 -23.39
CA HIS A 365 -43.79 -47.31 -24.32
C HIS A 365 -42.89 -46.28 -23.59
N TRP A 366 -43.46 -45.49 -22.68
CA TRP A 366 -42.67 -44.56 -21.86
C TRP A 366 -41.71 -45.28 -20.90
N PHE A 367 -42.14 -46.40 -20.33
CA PHE A 367 -41.27 -47.24 -19.50
C PHE A 367 -40.09 -47.79 -20.30
N SER A 368 -40.31 -48.24 -21.53
CA SER A 368 -39.26 -48.71 -22.44
C SER A 368 -38.23 -47.60 -22.72
N TRP A 369 -38.70 -46.40 -23.09
CA TRP A 369 -37.82 -45.23 -23.29
C TRP A 369 -37.04 -44.86 -22.03
N SER A 370 -37.68 -44.88 -20.86
CA SER A 370 -37.03 -44.59 -19.58
C SER A 370 -35.94 -45.61 -19.27
N LEU A 371 -36.22 -46.90 -19.42
CA LEU A 371 -35.27 -47.98 -19.14
C LEU A 371 -34.10 -47.97 -20.12
N HIS A 372 -34.38 -47.78 -21.41
CA HIS A 372 -33.35 -47.69 -22.45
C HIS A 372 -32.41 -46.49 -22.20
N SER A 373 -32.99 -45.32 -21.91
CA SER A 373 -32.21 -44.11 -21.60
C SER A 373 -31.39 -44.26 -20.33
N PHE A 374 -31.98 -44.85 -19.28
CA PHE A 374 -31.28 -45.11 -18.02
C PHE A 374 -30.08 -46.04 -18.21
N MET A 375 -30.21 -47.11 -19.01
CA MET A 375 -29.11 -48.03 -19.28
C MET A 375 -27.98 -47.35 -20.05
N LEU A 376 -28.29 -46.61 -21.12
CA LEU A 376 -27.29 -45.89 -21.91
C LEU A 376 -26.55 -44.82 -21.09
N ILE A 377 -27.28 -44.05 -20.28
CA ILE A 377 -26.71 -43.02 -19.42
C ILE A 377 -25.88 -43.66 -18.30
N SER A 378 -26.34 -44.76 -17.70
CA SER A 378 -25.61 -45.49 -16.66
C SER A 378 -24.26 -46.00 -17.17
N ILE A 379 -24.22 -46.59 -18.36
CA ILE A 379 -22.97 -47.07 -18.98
C ILE A 379 -21.99 -45.91 -19.21
N SER A 380 -22.49 -44.79 -19.75
CA SER A 380 -21.68 -43.58 -19.97
C SER A 380 -21.14 -43.00 -18.66
N ASN A 381 -21.96 -42.92 -17.60
CA ASN A 381 -21.54 -42.42 -16.30
C ASN A 381 -20.50 -43.34 -15.64
N ILE A 382 -20.64 -44.67 -15.73
CA ILE A 382 -19.63 -45.61 -15.23
C ILE A 382 -18.28 -45.36 -15.91
N PHE A 383 -18.28 -45.19 -17.24
CA PHE A 383 -17.08 -44.89 -17.99
C PHE A 383 -16.44 -43.56 -17.57
N ILE A 384 -17.24 -42.50 -17.41
CA ILE A 384 -16.79 -41.19 -16.93
C ILE A 384 -16.21 -41.29 -15.51
N CYS A 385 -16.86 -42.03 -14.60
CA CYS A 385 -16.38 -42.24 -13.24
C CYS A 385 -15.03 -42.98 -13.20
N VAL A 386 -14.86 -44.01 -14.04
CA VAL A 386 -13.58 -44.74 -14.15
C VAL A 386 -12.48 -43.81 -14.69
N LEU A 387 -12.77 -43.04 -15.74
CA LEU A 387 -11.83 -42.06 -16.29
C LEU A 387 -11.43 -41.02 -15.27
N LEU A 388 -12.39 -40.43 -14.56
CA LEU A 388 -12.13 -39.44 -13.50
C LEU A 388 -11.28 -40.06 -12.39
N LYS A 389 -11.60 -41.27 -11.94
CA LYS A 389 -10.80 -41.95 -10.90
C LYS A 389 -9.35 -42.14 -11.34
N VAL A 390 -9.12 -42.63 -12.56
CA VAL A 390 -7.76 -42.86 -13.08
C VAL A 390 -7.02 -41.54 -13.29
N PHE A 391 -7.68 -40.52 -13.85
CA PHE A 391 -7.09 -39.22 -14.10
C PHE A 391 -6.74 -38.49 -12.79
N VAL A 392 -7.65 -38.48 -11.82
CA VAL A 392 -7.45 -37.87 -10.51
C VAL A 392 -6.34 -38.59 -9.73
N LEU A 393 -6.32 -39.93 -9.71
CA LEU A 393 -5.23 -40.70 -9.09
C LEU A 393 -3.87 -40.36 -9.72
N LYS A 394 -3.81 -40.19 -11.04
CA LYS A 394 -2.57 -39.85 -11.76
C LYS A 394 -2.13 -38.41 -11.48
N MET A 395 -3.06 -37.46 -11.39
CA MET A 395 -2.79 -36.07 -10.98
C MET A 395 -2.26 -35.97 -9.55
N PHE A 396 -2.89 -36.66 -8.59
CA PHE A 396 -2.41 -36.70 -7.20
C PHE A 396 -1.00 -37.31 -7.07
N HIS A 397 -0.68 -38.31 -7.90
CA HIS A 397 0.66 -38.89 -7.93
C HIS A 397 1.70 -37.93 -8.53
N ILE A 398 1.31 -37.02 -9.42
CA ILE A 398 2.19 -36.01 -10.04
C ILE A 398 2.39 -34.80 -9.11
N GLN A 399 1.41 -34.41 -8.30
CA GLN A 399 1.55 -33.30 -7.33
C GLN A 399 2.35 -33.66 -6.06
N ASN A 400 2.53 -34.97 -5.78
CA ASN A 400 3.33 -35.46 -4.65
C ASN A 400 4.82 -35.72 -5.02
N TRP A 401 5.24 -35.37 -6.23
CA TRP A 401 6.63 -35.24 -6.68
C TRP A 401 6.89 -33.80 -7.08
#